data_AF-A0A935PBS8-F1
#
_entry.id   AF-A0A935PBS8-F1
#
_cell.length_a   1.000
_cell.length_b   1.000
_cell.length_c   1.000
_cell.angle_alpha   90.00
_cell.angle_beta   90.00
_cell.angle_gamma   90.00
#
_symmetry.space_group_name_H-M   'P 1'
#
loop_
_entity.id
_entity.type
_entity.pdbx_description
1 polymer ?
#
loop_
_entity_poly.entity_id
_entity_poly.type
_entity_poly.pdbx_seq_one_letter_code
_entity_poly.pdbx_strand_id
1 'polypeptide(L)'
;MKSKRYWVPVVLVVVGLLVAACGSANKDAATAAIKAAEDSWNAVKAEVVKYIPDQAKSVDDTIKAAKESFDKGNFDGALEAAKVIPDRVKALVSAAAAKKAELAKAWEELSGGLPNMLEALKSRLDILSQSRKLPANLDKAKLEDAKGGHEAAVRMWEEAKAAFSGGNLTDALAKGKTVKEKAAEVMTALGMQVPAAAAPAPAPAPAPAPKG
;
A
#
# COMPACT_ATOMS: atom_id res chain seq x y z
N MET A 1 -47.93 -24.65 69.90
CA MET A 1 -48.23 -23.22 70.15
C MET A 1 -46.99 -22.37 69.88
N LYS A 2 -47.19 -21.23 69.18
CA LYS A 2 -46.39 -19.99 69.21
C LYS A 2 -44.97 -19.95 68.60
N SER A 3 -44.96 -19.64 67.31
CA SER A 3 -44.30 -18.46 66.68
C SER A 3 -43.03 -17.85 67.30
N LYS A 4 -41.96 -17.81 66.49
CA LYS A 4 -40.88 -16.79 66.45
C LYS A 4 -40.42 -16.76 64.99
N ARG A 5 -40.84 -15.82 64.12
CA ARG A 5 -40.47 -14.38 64.02
C ARG A 5 -38.99 -14.19 64.36
N TYR A 6 -38.25 -13.56 63.46
CA TYR A 6 -36.79 -13.32 63.45
C TYR A 6 -35.94 -14.35 62.71
N TRP A 7 -36.04 -14.39 61.37
CA TRP A 7 -34.89 -14.71 60.53
C TRP A 7 -35.07 -14.15 59.11
N VAL A 8 -35.47 -12.88 59.03
CA VAL A 8 -35.62 -12.13 57.77
C VAL A 8 -34.43 -11.19 57.43
N PRO A 9 -33.38 -10.94 58.25
CA PRO A 9 -32.32 -10.04 57.79
C PRO A 9 -31.09 -10.71 57.14
N VAL A 10 -31.01 -12.05 57.04
CA VAL A 10 -29.80 -12.72 56.52
C VAL A 10 -29.80 -12.90 54.99
N VAL A 11 -30.96 -12.81 54.35
CA VAL A 11 -31.08 -12.98 52.88
C VAL A 11 -30.73 -11.69 52.11
N LEU A 12 -30.66 -10.53 52.78
CA LEU A 12 -30.42 -9.24 52.13
C LEU A 12 -28.93 -8.84 52.00
N VAL A 13 -27.99 -9.64 52.54
CA VAL A 13 -26.55 -9.33 52.46
C VAL A 13 -25.81 -10.16 51.40
N VAL A 14 -26.41 -11.24 50.89
CA VAL A 14 -25.78 -12.09 49.85
C VAL A 14 -26.04 -11.60 48.42
N VAL A 15 -27.00 -10.69 48.22
CA VAL A 15 -27.33 -10.09 46.91
C VAL A 15 -26.45 -8.85 46.60
N GLY A 16 -25.39 -8.60 47.39
CA GLY A 16 -24.39 -7.56 47.10
C GLY A 16 -23.14 -8.05 46.36
N LEU A 17 -22.94 -9.36 46.22
CA LEU A 17 -21.69 -9.95 45.68
C LEU A 17 -21.81 -10.56 44.28
N LEU A 18 -23.00 -10.59 43.66
CA LEU A 18 -23.16 -11.12 42.30
C LEU A 18 -22.82 -10.12 41.18
N VAL A 19 -22.57 -8.84 41.47
CA VAL A 19 -22.08 -7.88 40.46
C VAL A 19 -20.58 -8.07 40.16
N ALA A 20 -19.83 -8.75 41.04
CA ALA A 20 -18.41 -9.05 40.81
C ALA A 20 -18.16 -10.28 39.91
N ALA A 21 -19.19 -11.09 39.61
CA ALA A 21 -19.06 -12.33 38.84
C ALA A 21 -19.37 -12.19 37.34
N CYS A 22 -19.89 -11.04 36.90
CA CYS A 22 -20.04 -10.72 35.47
C CYS A 22 -18.81 -9.98 34.90
N GLY A 23 -17.92 -9.47 35.76
CA GLY A 23 -16.71 -8.75 35.34
C GLY A 23 -15.53 -9.63 34.91
N SER A 24 -15.43 -10.87 35.41
CA SER A 24 -14.34 -11.80 35.06
C SER A 24 -14.53 -12.42 33.66
N ALA A 25 -15.76 -12.80 33.30
CA ALA A 25 -16.06 -13.40 32.00
C ALA A 25 -15.76 -12.45 30.83
N ASN A 26 -16.15 -11.16 30.94
CA ASN A 26 -15.91 -10.18 29.88
C ASN A 26 -14.43 -9.77 29.81
N LYS A 27 -13.73 -9.75 30.96
CA LYS A 27 -12.28 -9.50 30.99
C LYS A 27 -11.49 -10.62 30.31
N ASP A 28 -11.80 -11.88 30.59
CA ASP A 28 -11.12 -13.02 29.97
C ASP A 28 -11.44 -13.11 28.47
N ALA A 29 -12.70 -12.88 28.08
CA ALA A 29 -13.11 -12.82 26.68
C ALA A 29 -12.42 -11.69 25.91
N ALA A 30 -12.35 -10.48 26.50
CA ALA A 30 -11.66 -9.34 25.91
C ALA A 30 -10.15 -9.60 25.77
N THR A 31 -9.53 -10.22 26.78
CA THR A 31 -8.11 -10.61 26.72
C THR A 31 -7.84 -11.58 25.57
N ALA A 32 -8.66 -12.63 25.45
CA ALA A 32 -8.53 -13.61 24.39
C ALA A 32 -8.77 -12.99 23.00
N ALA A 33 -9.79 -12.12 22.87
CA ALA A 33 -10.10 -11.45 21.62
C ALA A 33 -9.00 -10.47 21.17
N ILE A 34 -8.44 -9.66 22.09
CA ILE A 34 -7.32 -8.77 21.79
C ILE A 34 -6.12 -9.60 21.35
N LYS A 35 -5.77 -10.67 22.07
CA LYS A 35 -4.65 -11.55 21.70
C LYS A 35 -4.85 -12.16 20.30
N ALA A 36 -6.04 -12.67 20.00
CA ALA A 36 -6.35 -13.22 18.68
C ALA A 36 -6.28 -12.16 17.57
N ALA A 37 -6.73 -10.93 17.86
CA ALA A 37 -6.61 -9.80 16.95
C ALA A 37 -5.15 -9.42 16.68
N GLU A 38 -4.31 -9.40 17.71
CA GLU A 38 -2.87 -9.15 17.58
C GLU A 38 -2.18 -10.26 16.79
N ASP A 39 -2.44 -11.52 17.12
CA ASP A 39 -1.82 -12.67 16.46
C ASP A 39 -2.20 -12.73 14.97
N SER A 40 -3.48 -12.52 14.65
CA SER A 40 -3.95 -12.46 13.25
C SER A 40 -3.38 -11.28 12.48
N TRP A 41 -3.25 -10.11 13.11
CA TRP A 41 -2.65 -8.95 12.47
C TRP A 41 -1.15 -9.12 12.25
N ASN A 42 -0.41 -9.53 13.29
CA ASN A 42 1.05 -9.70 13.24
C ASN A 42 1.47 -10.73 12.18
N ALA A 43 0.66 -11.77 11.96
CA ALA A 43 0.91 -12.79 10.94
C ALA A 43 0.96 -12.23 9.50
N VAL A 44 0.26 -11.13 9.22
CA VAL A 44 0.12 -10.59 7.86
C VAL A 44 0.63 -9.15 7.71
N LYS A 45 0.87 -8.45 8.82
CA LYS A 45 1.22 -7.03 8.85
C LYS A 45 2.34 -6.67 7.89
N ALA A 46 3.42 -7.46 7.85
CA ALA A 46 4.57 -7.18 6.99
C ALA A 46 4.20 -7.16 5.50
N GLU A 47 3.42 -8.14 5.02
CA GLU A 47 2.99 -8.19 3.61
C GLU A 47 1.94 -7.12 3.32
N VAL A 48 1.01 -6.86 4.25
CA VAL A 48 -0.04 -5.83 4.07
C VAL A 48 0.57 -4.42 4.01
N VAL A 49 1.48 -4.08 4.93
CA VAL A 49 2.15 -2.77 4.98
C VAL A 49 2.97 -2.49 3.72
N LYS A 50 3.52 -3.52 3.08
CA LYS A 50 4.30 -3.38 1.85
C LYS A 50 3.51 -2.81 0.67
N TYR A 51 2.20 -3.06 0.60
CA TYR A 51 1.36 -2.63 -0.52
C TYR A 51 0.29 -1.61 -0.16
N ILE A 52 -0.21 -1.63 1.08
CA ILE A 52 -1.31 -0.77 1.54
C ILE A 52 -1.05 -0.21 2.96
N PRO A 53 0.05 0.54 3.17
CA PRO A 53 0.46 1.03 4.49
C PRO A 53 -0.61 1.91 5.17
N ASP A 54 -1.32 2.75 4.40
CA ASP A 54 -2.37 3.62 4.97
C ASP A 54 -3.56 2.81 5.50
N GLN A 55 -3.93 1.73 4.81
CA GLN A 55 -5.02 0.86 5.26
C GLN A 55 -4.59 -0.02 6.44
N ALA A 56 -3.32 -0.45 6.46
CA ALA A 56 -2.72 -1.20 7.57
C ALA A 56 -2.81 -0.43 8.90
N LYS A 57 -2.56 0.88 8.87
CA LYS A 57 -2.61 1.75 10.05
C LYS A 57 -3.95 1.69 10.78
N SER A 58 -5.06 1.52 10.05
CA SER A 58 -6.40 1.44 10.65
C SER A 58 -6.57 0.24 11.61
N VAL A 59 -5.90 -0.87 11.35
CA VAL A 59 -5.93 -2.06 12.23
C VAL A 59 -5.06 -1.86 13.45
N ASP A 60 -3.86 -1.28 13.29
CA ASP A 60 -3.01 -0.89 14.43
C ASP A 60 -3.75 0.06 15.37
N ASP A 61 -4.44 1.07 14.83
CA ASP A 61 -5.23 2.02 15.62
C ASP A 61 -6.43 1.35 16.33
N THR A 62 -7.05 0.35 15.69
CA THR A 62 -8.16 -0.42 16.31
C THR A 62 -7.66 -1.32 17.44
N ILE A 63 -6.52 -2.01 17.27
CA ILE A 63 -5.88 -2.80 18.33
C ILE A 63 -5.52 -1.89 19.51
N LYS A 64 -4.96 -0.71 19.24
CA LYS A 64 -4.64 0.28 20.28
C LYS A 64 -5.89 0.73 21.03
N ALA A 65 -6.97 1.07 20.32
CA ALA A 65 -8.23 1.47 20.96
C ALA A 65 -8.87 0.35 21.80
N ALA A 66 -8.76 -0.92 21.36
CA ALA A 66 -9.23 -2.07 22.13
C ALA A 66 -8.44 -2.22 23.45
N LYS A 67 -7.11 -2.09 23.41
CA LYS A 67 -6.26 -2.10 24.60
C LYS A 67 -6.56 -0.94 25.55
N GLU A 68 -6.69 0.28 25.03
CA GLU A 68 -7.03 1.44 25.86
C GLU A 68 -8.41 1.28 26.53
N SER A 69 -9.37 0.66 25.84
CA SER A 69 -10.68 0.34 26.43
C SER A 69 -10.55 -0.70 27.53
N PHE A 70 -9.72 -1.73 27.31
CA PHE A 70 -9.42 -2.77 28.30
C PHE A 70 -8.77 -2.18 29.57
N ASP A 71 -7.76 -1.31 29.40
CA ASP A 71 -7.04 -0.66 30.50
C ASP A 71 -7.94 0.27 31.34
N LYS A 72 -8.94 0.88 30.70
CA LYS A 72 -9.97 1.70 31.37
C LYS A 72 -11.05 0.86 32.06
N GLY A 73 -10.97 -0.47 32.02
CA GLY A 73 -11.99 -1.38 32.55
C GLY A 73 -13.24 -1.51 31.68
N ASN A 74 -13.24 -0.92 30.47
CA ASN A 74 -14.32 -1.07 29.50
C ASN A 74 -14.11 -2.35 28.69
N PHE A 75 -14.32 -3.50 29.34
CA PHE A 75 -14.10 -4.82 28.74
C PHE A 75 -15.06 -5.12 27.58
N ASP A 76 -16.30 -4.62 27.63
CA ASP A 76 -17.26 -4.79 26.53
C ASP A 76 -16.83 -4.01 25.29
N GLY A 77 -16.43 -2.74 25.46
CA GLY A 77 -15.89 -1.94 24.36
C GLY A 77 -14.60 -2.52 23.79
N ALA A 78 -13.73 -3.07 24.65
CA ALA A 78 -12.51 -3.76 24.22
C ALA A 78 -12.81 -5.02 23.40
N LEU A 79 -13.77 -5.82 23.85
CA LEU A 79 -14.20 -7.04 23.18
C LEU A 79 -14.83 -6.74 21.81
N GLU A 80 -15.74 -5.77 21.73
CA GLU A 80 -16.37 -5.37 20.46
C GLU A 80 -15.36 -4.80 19.45
N ALA A 81 -14.43 -3.95 19.92
CA ALA A 81 -13.35 -3.44 19.07
C ALA A 81 -12.41 -4.56 18.59
N ALA A 82 -12.14 -5.57 19.42
CA ALA A 82 -11.26 -6.67 19.07
C ALA A 82 -11.90 -7.67 18.08
N LYS A 83 -13.20 -7.97 18.26
CA LYS A 83 -13.93 -8.97 17.43
C LYS A 83 -13.97 -8.63 15.95
N VAL A 84 -13.97 -7.35 15.58
CA VAL A 84 -14.02 -6.93 14.17
C VAL A 84 -12.67 -7.00 13.46
N ILE A 85 -11.58 -7.16 14.21
CA ILE A 85 -10.22 -7.10 13.64
C ILE A 85 -9.94 -8.28 12.71
N PRO A 86 -10.25 -9.55 13.03
CA PRO A 86 -10.00 -10.67 12.11
C PRO A 86 -10.62 -10.49 10.72
N ASP A 87 -11.86 -9.97 10.64
CA ASP A 87 -12.52 -9.70 9.36
C ASP A 87 -11.85 -8.54 8.60
N ARG A 88 -11.44 -7.48 9.31
CA ARG A 88 -10.65 -6.39 8.71
C ARG A 88 -9.31 -6.89 8.19
N VAL A 89 -8.61 -7.73 8.96
CA VAL A 89 -7.34 -8.35 8.56
C VAL A 89 -7.55 -9.15 7.27
N LYS A 90 -8.60 -9.97 7.19
CA LYS A 90 -8.94 -10.73 5.98
C LYS A 90 -9.19 -9.82 4.78
N ALA A 91 -9.96 -8.73 4.96
CA ALA A 91 -10.21 -7.75 3.91
C ALA A 91 -8.91 -7.06 3.45
N LEU A 92 -8.01 -6.72 4.37
CA LEU A 92 -6.70 -6.14 4.04
C LEU A 92 -5.80 -7.12 3.28
N VAL A 93 -5.81 -8.41 3.64
CA VAL A 93 -5.07 -9.43 2.88
C VAL A 93 -5.58 -9.50 1.43
N SER A 94 -6.90 -9.49 1.22
CA SER A 94 -7.48 -9.44 -0.12
C SER A 94 -7.13 -8.16 -0.87
N ALA A 95 -7.18 -7.00 -0.19
CA ALA A 95 -6.80 -5.72 -0.79
C ALA A 95 -5.31 -5.65 -1.15
N ALA A 96 -4.42 -6.19 -0.31
CA ALA A 96 -3.00 -6.28 -0.57
C ALA A 96 -2.71 -7.20 -1.77
N ALA A 97 -3.41 -8.34 -1.87
CA ALA A 97 -3.30 -9.23 -3.03
C ALA A 97 -3.77 -8.55 -4.32
N ALA A 98 -4.89 -7.81 -4.26
CA ALA A 98 -5.39 -7.04 -5.40
C ALA A 98 -4.40 -5.95 -5.82
N LYS A 99 -3.81 -5.22 -4.86
CA LYS A 99 -2.78 -4.22 -5.14
C LYS A 99 -1.52 -4.83 -5.73
N LYS A 100 -1.07 -5.97 -5.23
CA LYS A 100 0.06 -6.71 -5.83
C LYS A 100 -0.21 -7.10 -7.27
N ALA A 101 -1.43 -7.57 -7.59
CA ALA A 101 -1.83 -7.91 -8.95
C ALA A 101 -1.90 -6.68 -9.88
N GLU A 102 -2.41 -5.55 -9.39
CA GLU A 102 -2.42 -4.27 -10.11
C GLU A 102 -0.99 -3.80 -10.43
N LEU A 103 -0.09 -3.84 -9.44
CA LEU A 103 1.31 -3.48 -9.64
C LEU A 103 2.03 -4.43 -10.60
N ALA A 104 1.72 -5.73 -10.55
CA ALA A 104 2.30 -6.69 -11.49
C ALA A 104 1.88 -6.38 -12.93
N LYS A 105 0.59 -6.08 -13.17
CA LYS A 105 0.11 -5.66 -14.49
C LYS A 105 0.77 -4.37 -14.97
N ALA A 106 0.89 -3.37 -14.09
CA ALA A 106 1.57 -2.13 -14.43
C ALA A 106 3.04 -2.36 -14.80
N TRP A 107 3.70 -3.33 -14.15
CA TRP A 107 5.08 -3.70 -14.49
C TRP A 107 5.16 -4.42 -15.85
N GLU A 108 4.24 -5.34 -16.15
CA GLU A 108 4.15 -6.01 -17.46
C GLU A 108 4.00 -4.97 -18.59
N GLU A 109 3.07 -4.02 -18.44
CA GLU A 109 2.86 -2.93 -19.42
C GLU A 109 4.12 -2.07 -19.61
N LEU A 110 4.77 -1.70 -18.50
CA LEU A 110 5.97 -0.88 -18.53
C LEU A 110 7.14 -1.64 -19.17
N SER A 111 7.33 -2.90 -18.78
CA SER A 111 8.44 -3.75 -19.26
C SER A 111 8.27 -4.19 -20.71
N GLY A 112 7.05 -4.24 -21.24
CA GLY A 112 6.80 -4.48 -22.67
C GLY A 112 7.16 -3.29 -23.57
N GLY A 113 7.04 -2.05 -23.08
CA GLY A 113 7.27 -0.85 -23.88
C GLY A 113 8.65 -0.20 -23.70
N LEU A 114 9.14 -0.16 -22.47
CA LEU A 114 10.31 0.65 -22.11
C LEU A 114 11.64 0.18 -22.74
N PRO A 115 11.93 -1.12 -22.88
CA PRO A 115 13.13 -1.57 -23.58
C PRO A 115 13.19 -1.08 -25.04
N ASN A 116 12.07 -1.11 -25.76
CA ASN A 116 12.00 -0.61 -27.14
C ASN A 116 12.25 0.90 -27.22
N MET A 117 11.77 1.65 -26.23
CA MET A 117 12.02 3.09 -26.10
C MET A 117 13.50 3.40 -25.89
N LEU A 118 14.18 2.63 -25.03
CA LEU A 118 15.62 2.76 -24.79
C LEU A 118 16.45 2.36 -26.02
N GLU A 119 16.06 1.31 -26.75
CA GLU A 119 16.74 0.91 -28.00
C GLU A 119 16.57 1.96 -29.11
N ALA A 120 15.36 2.53 -29.27
CA ALA A 120 15.12 3.59 -30.25
C ALA A 120 15.98 4.84 -29.96
N LEU A 121 16.12 5.20 -28.68
CA LEU A 121 17.02 6.25 -28.23
C LEU A 121 18.48 5.95 -28.56
N LYS A 122 18.95 4.73 -28.26
CA LYS A 122 20.29 4.29 -28.61
C LYS A 122 20.57 4.42 -30.10
N SER A 123 19.67 3.91 -30.94
CA SER A 123 19.77 4.00 -32.39
C SER A 123 19.86 5.45 -32.88
N ARG A 124 19.04 6.36 -32.32
CA ARG A 124 19.09 7.78 -32.67
C ARG A 124 20.40 8.43 -32.24
N LEU A 125 20.87 8.15 -31.03
CA LEU A 125 22.14 8.65 -30.51
C LEU A 125 23.32 8.18 -31.38
N ASP A 126 23.34 6.91 -31.78
CA ASP A 126 24.38 6.34 -32.64
C ASP A 126 24.38 7.03 -34.02
N ILE A 127 23.21 7.21 -34.66
CA ILE A 127 23.08 7.94 -35.94
C ILE A 127 23.56 9.40 -35.81
N LEU A 128 23.17 10.10 -34.76
CA LEU A 128 23.58 11.50 -34.53
C LEU A 128 25.08 11.62 -34.25
N SER A 129 25.67 10.64 -33.56
CA SER A 129 27.11 10.61 -33.27
C SER A 129 27.97 10.45 -34.53
N GLN A 130 27.45 9.76 -35.54
CA GLN A 130 28.14 9.54 -36.83
C GLN A 130 27.84 10.66 -37.84
N SER A 131 26.87 11.52 -37.58
CA SER A 131 26.44 12.57 -38.50
C SER A 131 27.42 13.74 -38.54
N ARG A 132 27.87 14.13 -39.74
CA ARG A 132 28.74 15.32 -39.91
C ARG A 132 28.03 16.66 -39.66
N LYS A 133 26.71 16.68 -39.71
CA LYS A 133 25.85 17.85 -39.41
C LYS A 133 24.76 17.42 -38.44
N LEU A 134 24.68 18.09 -37.30
CA LEU A 134 23.62 17.89 -36.31
C LEU A 134 22.38 18.72 -36.67
N PRO A 135 21.16 18.32 -36.23
CA PRO A 135 19.96 19.13 -36.35
C PRO A 135 20.15 20.53 -35.73
N ALA A 136 19.50 21.56 -36.28
CA ALA A 136 19.74 22.96 -35.90
C ALA A 136 19.54 23.29 -34.40
N ASN A 137 18.79 22.46 -33.66
CA ASN A 137 18.53 22.63 -32.23
C ASN A 137 19.44 21.79 -31.32
N LEU A 138 20.38 21.04 -31.90
CA LEU A 138 21.20 20.05 -31.23
C LEU A 138 22.69 20.33 -31.47
N ASP A 139 23.42 20.50 -30.39
CA ASP A 139 24.87 20.70 -30.40
C ASP A 139 25.58 19.48 -29.79
N LYS A 140 26.92 19.47 -29.83
CA LYS A 140 27.71 18.36 -29.30
C LYS A 140 27.51 18.16 -27.80
N ALA A 141 27.34 19.22 -27.02
CA ALA A 141 27.16 19.10 -25.58
C ALA A 141 25.82 18.41 -25.27
N LYS A 142 24.74 18.84 -25.91
CA LYS A 142 23.42 18.19 -25.79
C LYS A 142 23.43 16.74 -26.23
N LEU A 143 24.21 16.39 -27.26
CA LEU A 143 24.34 15.00 -27.71
C LEU A 143 25.05 14.13 -26.67
N GLU A 144 26.14 14.63 -26.08
CA GLU A 144 26.86 13.91 -25.02
C GLU A 144 26.02 13.81 -23.74
N ASP A 145 25.32 14.87 -23.36
CA ASP A 145 24.37 14.84 -22.24
C ASP A 145 23.25 13.82 -22.47
N ALA A 146 22.72 13.74 -23.71
CA ALA A 146 21.71 12.77 -24.08
C ALA A 146 22.23 11.32 -24.04
N LYS A 147 23.50 11.09 -24.40
CA LYS A 147 24.15 9.78 -24.23
C LYS A 147 24.28 9.41 -22.76
N GLY A 148 24.80 10.32 -21.92
CA GLY A 148 24.90 10.07 -20.48
C GLY A 148 23.54 9.83 -19.82
N GLY A 149 22.51 10.57 -20.25
CA GLY A 149 21.13 10.38 -19.82
C GLY A 149 20.57 9.01 -20.22
N HIS A 150 20.84 8.55 -21.45
CA HIS A 150 20.46 7.22 -21.92
C HIS A 150 21.17 6.10 -21.14
N GLU A 151 22.48 6.19 -20.92
CA GLU A 151 23.23 5.20 -20.14
C GLU A 151 22.72 5.13 -18.69
N ALA A 152 22.45 6.27 -18.07
CA ALA A 152 21.85 6.33 -16.74
C ALA A 152 20.44 5.72 -16.71
N ALA A 153 19.64 5.95 -17.75
CA ALA A 153 18.32 5.36 -17.89
C ALA A 153 18.38 3.83 -18.06
N VAL A 154 19.31 3.31 -18.87
CA VAL A 154 19.55 1.87 -19.03
C VAL A 154 19.98 1.24 -17.70
N ARG A 155 20.93 1.84 -16.99
CA ARG A 155 21.36 1.33 -15.68
C ARG A 155 20.21 1.28 -14.67
N MET A 156 19.43 2.35 -14.58
CA MET A 156 18.28 2.41 -13.67
C MET A 156 17.17 1.42 -14.08
N TRP A 157 17.05 1.10 -15.37
CA TRP A 157 16.16 0.03 -15.84
C TRP A 157 16.63 -1.34 -15.38
N GLU A 158 17.93 -1.63 -15.41
CA GLU A 158 18.48 -2.86 -14.83
C GLU A 158 18.22 -2.95 -13.32
N GLU A 159 18.40 -1.84 -12.58
CA GLU A 159 18.07 -1.76 -11.16
C GLU A 159 16.57 -1.97 -10.88
N ALA A 160 15.69 -1.49 -11.77
CA ALA A 160 14.26 -1.73 -11.68
C ALA A 160 13.92 -3.21 -11.89
N LYS A 161 14.53 -3.86 -12.88
CA LYS A 161 14.38 -5.30 -13.12
C LYS A 161 14.88 -6.13 -11.94
N ALA A 162 16.03 -5.76 -11.36
CA ALA A 162 16.56 -6.41 -10.16
C ALA A 162 15.62 -6.28 -8.96
N ALA A 163 15.04 -5.09 -8.75
CA ALA A 163 14.03 -4.87 -7.72
C ALA A 163 12.78 -5.74 -7.93
N PHE A 164 12.32 -5.87 -9.19
CA PHE A 164 11.20 -6.73 -9.55
C PHE A 164 11.50 -8.21 -9.26
N SER A 165 12.66 -8.72 -9.71
CA SER A 165 13.11 -10.09 -9.44
C SER A 165 13.30 -10.36 -7.94
N GLY A 166 13.68 -9.35 -7.16
CA GLY A 166 13.73 -9.40 -5.70
C GLY A 166 12.35 -9.33 -5.02
N GLY A 167 11.26 -9.29 -5.78
CA GLY A 167 9.90 -9.20 -5.27
C GLY A 167 9.51 -7.82 -4.73
N ASN A 168 10.29 -6.77 -5.02
CA ASN A 168 10.01 -5.39 -4.63
C ASN A 168 9.31 -4.65 -5.78
N LEU A 169 8.04 -4.99 -6.04
CA LEU A 169 7.25 -4.41 -7.13
C LEU A 169 7.10 -2.88 -7.01
N THR A 170 7.00 -2.35 -5.79
CA THR A 170 6.84 -0.91 -5.54
C THR A 170 8.07 -0.13 -6.00
N ASP A 171 9.27 -0.59 -5.62
CA ASP A 171 10.54 0.03 -6.04
C ASP A 171 10.80 -0.17 -7.53
N ALA A 172 10.51 -1.36 -8.07
CA ALA A 172 10.64 -1.65 -9.50
C ALA A 172 9.81 -0.67 -10.34
N LEU A 173 8.54 -0.48 -10.01
CA LEU A 173 7.65 0.45 -10.70
C LEU A 173 8.09 1.90 -10.54
N ALA A 174 8.53 2.30 -9.35
CA ALA A 174 9.04 3.65 -9.14
C ALA A 174 10.24 3.94 -10.06
N LYS A 175 11.26 3.08 -10.05
CA LYS A 175 12.42 3.20 -10.93
C LYS A 175 12.05 3.15 -12.40
N GLY A 176 11.21 2.21 -12.80
CA GLY A 176 10.77 2.08 -14.19
C GLY A 176 10.02 3.32 -14.69
N LYS A 177 9.18 3.95 -13.85
CA LYS A 177 8.52 5.22 -14.20
C LYS A 177 9.54 6.34 -14.38
N THR A 178 10.52 6.46 -13.48
CA THR A 178 11.62 7.42 -13.64
C THR A 178 12.43 7.18 -14.92
N VAL A 179 12.68 5.93 -15.29
CA VAL A 179 13.33 5.59 -16.58
C VAL A 179 12.48 6.06 -17.75
N LYS A 180 11.16 5.81 -17.72
CA LYS A 180 10.23 6.26 -18.76
C LYS A 180 10.25 7.78 -18.91
N GLU A 181 10.22 8.52 -17.81
CA GLU A 181 10.29 9.99 -17.80
C GLU A 181 11.61 10.49 -18.40
N LYS A 182 12.76 9.98 -17.91
CA LYS A 182 14.07 10.35 -18.45
C LYS A 182 14.22 10.00 -19.93
N ALA A 183 13.72 8.84 -20.37
CA ALA A 183 13.74 8.46 -21.77
C ALA A 183 12.90 9.43 -22.62
N ALA A 184 11.76 9.91 -22.12
CA ALA A 184 10.93 10.90 -22.82
C ALA A 184 11.62 12.27 -22.89
N GLU A 185 12.30 12.70 -21.83
CA GLU A 185 13.11 13.92 -21.82
C GLU A 185 14.25 13.84 -22.84
N VAL A 186 15.00 12.73 -22.87
CA VAL A 186 16.08 12.52 -23.84
C VAL A 186 15.51 12.50 -25.26
N MET A 187 14.39 11.83 -25.52
CA MET A 187 13.76 11.85 -26.85
C MET A 187 13.37 13.26 -27.28
N THR A 188 12.82 14.06 -26.37
CA THR A 188 12.46 15.46 -26.63
C THR A 188 13.69 16.30 -26.94
N ALA A 189 14.77 16.14 -26.17
CA ALA A 189 16.05 16.82 -26.40
C ALA A 189 16.67 16.46 -27.76
N LEU A 190 16.48 15.20 -28.21
CA LEU A 190 16.94 14.71 -29.52
C LEU A 190 15.99 15.06 -30.67
N GLY A 191 14.88 15.75 -30.41
CA GLY A 191 13.86 16.11 -31.39
C GLY A 191 13.08 14.91 -31.94
N MET A 192 13.04 13.80 -31.20
CA MET A 192 12.19 12.66 -31.52
C MET A 192 10.76 12.94 -31.04
N GLN A 193 9.76 12.51 -31.81
CA GLN A 193 8.38 12.50 -31.32
C GLN A 193 8.25 11.43 -30.23
N VAL A 194 7.81 11.83 -29.04
CA VAL A 194 7.49 10.90 -27.95
C VAL A 194 6.31 10.04 -28.39
N PRO A 195 6.44 8.70 -28.48
CA PRO A 195 5.33 7.83 -28.84
C PRO A 195 4.14 8.05 -27.88
N ALA A 196 2.91 8.04 -28.36
CA ALA A 196 1.72 8.32 -27.54
C ALA A 196 1.58 7.42 -26.29
N ALA A 197 2.18 6.21 -26.31
CA ALA A 197 2.27 5.32 -25.14
C ALA A 197 3.14 5.85 -23.98
N ALA A 198 3.95 6.89 -24.23
CA ALA A 198 4.79 7.57 -23.26
C ALA A 198 4.22 8.90 -22.74
N ALA A 199 3.12 9.41 -23.32
CA ALA A 199 2.40 10.55 -22.78
C ALA A 199 1.67 10.18 -21.48
N PRO A 200 1.60 11.08 -20.47
CA PRO A 200 0.75 10.86 -19.32
C PRO A 200 -0.70 10.65 -19.79
N ALA A 201 -1.39 9.66 -19.22
CA ALA A 201 -2.77 9.37 -19.57
C ALA A 201 -3.60 10.66 -19.48
N PRO A 202 -4.43 10.99 -20.49
CA PRO A 202 -5.31 12.15 -20.41
C PRO A 202 -6.20 12.00 -19.18
N ALA A 203 -6.32 13.07 -18.40
CA ALA A 203 -7.22 13.12 -17.25
C ALA A 203 -8.63 12.68 -17.68
N PRO A 204 -9.35 11.91 -16.86
CA PRO A 204 -10.70 11.47 -17.19
C PRO A 204 -11.56 12.70 -17.51
N ALA A 205 -12.20 12.68 -18.68
CA ALA A 205 -13.09 13.75 -19.11
C ALA A 205 -14.19 13.98 -18.05
N PRO A 206 -14.51 15.24 -17.72
CA PRO A 206 -15.60 15.53 -16.79
C PRO A 206 -16.89 14.93 -17.33
N ALA A 207 -17.59 14.19 -16.46
CA ALA A 207 -18.88 13.56 -16.79
C ALA A 207 -19.85 14.62 -17.33
N PRO A 208 -20.65 14.30 -18.38
CA PRO A 208 -21.62 15.25 -18.93
C PRO A 208 -22.63 15.64 -17.84
N ALA A 209 -22.82 16.94 -17.66
CA ALA A 209 -23.79 17.49 -16.71
C ALA A 209 -25.20 16.96 -17.03
N PRO A 210 -26.00 16.63 -16.00
CA PRO A 210 -27.38 16.18 -16.21
C PRO A 210 -28.17 17.31 -16.88
N LYS A 211 -28.84 16.99 -18.00
CA LYS A 211 -29.85 17.86 -18.60
C LYS A 211 -31.05 17.89 -17.63
N GLY A 212 -31.45 19.09 -17.24
CA GLY A 212 -32.63 19.34 -16.41
C GLY A 212 -33.94 18.98 -17.08
#